data_AF-A0A3R6IFB8-F1
#
_entry.id   AF-A0A3R6IFB8-F1
#
_cell.length_a   1.000
_cell.length_b   1.000
_cell.length_c   1.000
_cell.angle_alpha   90.00
_cell.angle_beta   90.00
_cell.angle_gamma   90.00
#
_symmetry.space_group_name_H-M   'P 1'
#
loop_
_entity.id
_entity.type
_entity.pdbx_description
1 polymer ?
#
loop_
_entity_poly.entity_id
_entity_poly.type
_entity_poly.pdbx_seq_one_letter_code
_entity_poly.pdbx_strand_id
1 'polypeptide(L)' 'MWIEKLGSYFVDVSKYILTGVVISSLFKDFEDKVLIYIVGIALAFLCLVVGLILSNKKDGKGKKEKEK' A
#
# COMPACT_ATOMS: atom_id res chain seq x y z
N MET A 1 -3.25 -16.35 12.04
CA MET A 1 -3.22 -15.19 12.94
C MET A 1 -2.04 -14.25 12.71
N TRP A 2 -0.77 -14.67 12.87
CA TRP A 2 0.37 -13.74 12.70
C TRP A 2 0.62 -13.31 11.25
N ILE A 3 0.54 -14.24 10.30
CA ILE A 3 0.75 -13.97 8.86
C ILE A 3 -0.36 -13.07 8.29
N GLU A 4 -1.60 -13.24 8.74
CA GLU A 4 -2.74 -12.42 8.31
C GLU A 4 -2.58 -10.97 8.81
N LYS A 5 -2.17 -10.78 10.08
CA LYS A 5 -1.84 -9.44 10.61
C LYS A 5 -0.73 -8.77 9.82
N LEU A 6 0.31 -9.54 9.48
CA LEU A 6 1.41 -9.04 8.66
C LEU A 6 0.94 -8.65 7.26
N GLY A 7 0.03 -9.43 6.66
CA GLY A 7 -0.65 -9.06 5.41
C GLY A 7 -1.43 -7.75 5.52
N SER A 8 -2.21 -7.55 6.58
CA SER A 8 -2.93 -6.30 6.84
C SER A 8 -1.98 -5.11 7.03
N TYR A 9 -0.84 -5.31 7.70
CA TYR A 9 0.20 -4.26 7.81
C TYR A 9 0.82 -3.92 6.45
N PHE A 10 1.01 -4.90 5.55
CA PHE A 10 1.50 -4.64 4.19
C PHE A 10 0.52 -3.80 3.36
N VAL A 11 -0.78 -4.03 3.51
CA VAL A 11 -1.82 -3.18 2.90
C VAL A 11 -1.76 -1.76 3.48
N ASP A 12 -1.55 -1.63 4.78
CA ASP A 12 -1.39 -0.33 5.44
C ASP A 12 -0.11 0.40 5.02
N VAL A 13 1.00 -0.30 4.81
CA VAL A 13 2.23 0.30 4.27
C VAL A 13 2.01 0.78 2.84
N SER A 14 1.31 -0.01 1.99
CA SER A 14 1.00 0.38 0.61
C SER A 14 0.25 1.71 0.52
N LYS A 15 -0.81 1.91 1.31
CA LYS A 15 -1.55 3.20 1.32
C LYS A 15 -0.67 4.38 1.74
N TYR A 16 0.27 4.18 2.66
CA TYR A 16 1.17 5.24 3.11
C TYR A 16 2.22 5.57 2.05
N ILE A 17 2.74 4.57 1.33
CA ILE A 17 3.62 4.79 0.18
C ILE A 17 2.88 5.59 -0.90
N LEU A 18 1.66 5.20 -1.27
CA LEU A 18 0.85 5.96 -2.24
C LEU A 18 0.61 7.40 -1.78
N THR A 19 0.29 7.59 -0.51
CA THR A 19 0.15 8.93 0.07
C THR A 19 1.43 9.74 -0.08
N GLY A 20 2.59 9.14 0.22
CA GLY A 20 3.89 9.76 0.03
C GLY A 20 4.17 10.15 -1.42
N VAL A 21 3.81 9.28 -2.37
CA VAL A 21 3.93 9.57 -3.81
C VAL A 21 3.05 10.76 -4.20
N VAL A 22 1.79 10.78 -3.76
CA VAL A 22 0.88 11.91 -4.02
C VAL A 22 1.41 13.21 -3.41
N ILE A 23 1.86 13.17 -2.15
CA ILE A 23 2.48 14.34 -1.50
C ILE A 23 3.71 14.80 -2.30
N SER A 24 4.58 13.88 -2.71
CA SER A 24 5.77 14.20 -3.51
C SER A 24 5.43 14.87 -4.84
N SER A 25 4.27 14.56 -5.43
CA SER A 25 3.81 15.17 -6.68
C SER A 25 3.46 16.65 -6.56
N LEU A 26 3.19 17.12 -5.34
CA LEU A 26 2.93 18.54 -5.05
C LEU A 26 4.22 19.37 -5.04
N PHE A 27 5.37 18.73 -4.81
CA PHE A 27 6.66 19.40 -4.80
C PHE A 27 7.22 19.51 -6.20
N LYS A 28 7.66 20.73 -6.56
CA LYS A 28 8.22 21.00 -7.89
C LYS A 28 9.74 20.82 -7.99
N ASP A 29 10.43 20.69 -6.86
CA ASP A 29 11.90 20.74 -6.79
C ASP A 29 12.62 19.40 -6.97
N PHE A 30 11.91 18.30 -7.22
CA PHE A 30 12.55 17.02 -7.50
C PHE A 30 12.98 16.94 -8.97
N GLU A 31 14.26 16.68 -9.25
CA GLU A 31 14.74 16.37 -10.60
C GLU A 31 14.16 15.03 -11.10
N ASP A 32 14.10 14.02 -10.22
CA ASP A 32 13.73 12.65 -10.57
C ASP A 32 12.26 12.29 -10.28
N LYS A 33 11.30 13.19 -10.53
CA LYS A 33 9.86 12.95 -10.25
C LYS A 33 9.32 11.68 -10.89
N VAL A 34 9.73 11.43 -12.14
CA VAL A 34 9.31 10.25 -12.90
C VAL A 34 9.76 8.98 -12.18
N LEU A 35 10.97 8.98 -11.62
CA LEU A 35 11.53 7.85 -10.91
C LEU A 35 10.81 7.63 -9.57
N ILE A 36 10.49 8.71 -8.85
CA ILE A 36 9.68 8.67 -7.62
C ILE A 36 8.30 8.06 -7.90
N TYR A 37 7.64 8.44 -9.00
CA TYR A 37 6.34 7.89 -9.38
C TYR A 37 6.43 6.42 -9.74
N ILE A 38 7.36 6.02 -10.60
CA ILE A 38 7.49 4.63 -11.06
C ILE A 38 7.85 3.71 -9.89
N VAL A 39 8.88 4.06 -9.11
CA VAL A 39 9.34 3.24 -7.99
C VAL A 39 8.31 3.23 -6.87
N GLY A 40 7.75 4.38 -6.52
CA GLY A 40 6.75 4.49 -5.47
C GLY A 40 5.47 3.73 -5.79
N ILE A 41 4.95 3.84 -7.01
CA ILE A 41 3.77 3.10 -7.46
C ILE A 41 4.08 1.60 -7.54
N ALA A 42 5.22 1.20 -8.11
CA ALA A 42 5.61 -0.21 -8.20
C ALA A 42 5.75 -0.85 -6.80
N LEU A 43 6.39 -0.15 -5.86
CA LEU A 43 6.56 -0.63 -4.49
C LEU A 43 5.22 -0.72 -3.75
N ALA A 44 4.37 0.30 -3.89
CA ALA A 44 3.03 0.27 -3.31
C ALA A 44 2.21 -0.90 -3.86
N PHE A 45 2.29 -1.17 -5.17
CA PHE A 45 1.58 -2.25 -5.82
C PHE A 45 2.09 -3.62 -5.36
N LEU A 46 3.41 -3.79 -5.24
CA LEU A 46 4.01 -5.00 -4.67
C LEU A 46 3.56 -5.23 -3.23
N CYS A 47 3.61 -4.21 -2.38
CA CYS A 47 3.15 -4.30 -0.99
C CYS A 47 1.65 -4.65 -0.91
N LEU A 48 0.83 -4.10 -1.81
CA LEU A 48 -0.59 -4.38 -1.88
C LEU A 48 -0.86 -5.83 -2.30
N VAL A 49 -0.20 -6.32 -3.36
CA VAL A 49 -0.35 -7.70 -3.84
C VAL A 49 0.10 -8.69 -2.77
N VAL A 50 1.27 -8.48 -2.16
CA VAL A 50 1.77 -9.32 -1.06
C VAL A 50 0.82 -9.25 0.15
N GLY A 51 0.39 -8.05 0.53
CA GLY A 51 -0.54 -7.83 1.64
C GLY A 51 -1.87 -8.54 1.43
N LEU A 52 -2.44 -8.46 0.22
CA LEU A 52 -3.65 -9.19 -0.15
C LEU A 52 -3.42 -10.70 -0.13
N ILE A 53 -2.35 -11.23 -0.74
CA ILE A 53 -2.11 -12.69 -0.74
C ILE A 53 -1.96 -13.23 0.69
N LEU A 54 -1.23 -12.52 1.56
CA LEU A 54 -1.03 -12.94 2.96
C LEU A 54 -2.31 -12.78 3.80
N SER A 55 -3.10 -11.73 3.58
CA SER A 55 -4.33 -11.45 4.31
C SER A 55 -5.50 -12.34 3.85
N ASN A 56 -5.57 -12.67 2.56
CA ASN A 56 -6.67 -13.42 1.95
C ASN A 56 -6.62 -14.94 2.19
N LYS A 57 -5.64 -15.43 2.97
CA LYS A 57 -5.50 -16.86 3.30
C LYS A 57 -6.61 -17.39 4.24
N LYS A 58 -7.53 -16.53 4.71
CA LYS A 58 -8.74 -17.01 5.40
C LYS A 58 -10.00 -16.13 5.33
N ASP A 59 -9.94 -14.88 4.85
CA ASP A 59 -11.06 -13.95 5.03
C ASP A 59 -11.50 -13.22 3.77
N GLY A 60 -12.54 -13.74 3.12
CA GLY A 60 -13.46 -12.96 2.28
C GLY A 60 -14.28 -11.93 3.07
N LYS A 61 -13.68 -11.24 4.04
CA LYS A 61 -14.35 -10.34 5.02
C LYS A 61 -13.63 -9.01 5.28
N GLY A 62 -12.79 -8.53 4.37
CA GLY A 62 -12.17 -7.19 4.49
C GLY A 62 -13.11 -5.99 4.25
N LYS A 63 -14.42 -6.19 4.09
CA LYS A 63 -15.40 -5.12 3.76
C LYS A 63 -16.36 -4.74 4.90
N LYS A 64 -16.22 -5.26 6.13
CA LYS A 64 -17.24 -5.10 7.19
C LYS A 64 -16.87 -4.31 8.45
N GLU A 65 -15.71 -3.65 8.54
CA GLU A 65 -15.31 -2.97 9.79
C GLU A 65 -15.19 -1.44 9.69
N LYS A 66 -15.83 -0.83 8.68
CA LYS A 66 -16.01 0.64 8.62
C LYS A 66 -17.44 1.12 8.88
N GLU A 67 -18.36 0.24 9.25
CA GLU A 67 -19.72 0.59 9.69
C GLU A 67 -20.04 -0.13 11.00
N LYS A 68 -19.50 0.39 12.11
CA LYS A 68 -20.14 0.33 13.43
C LYS A 68 -19.72 1.52 14.26
#